data_AF-F7NJE7-F1
#
_entry.id   AF-F7NJE7-F1
#
_cell.length_a   1.000
_cell.length_b   1.000
_cell.length_c   1.000
_cell.angle_alpha   90.00
_cell.angle_beta   90.00
_cell.angle_gamma   90.00
#
_symmetry.space_group_name_H-M   'P 1'
#
loop_
_entity.id
_entity.type
_entity.pdbx_description
1 polymer ?
#
loop_
_entity_poly.entity_id
_entity_poly.type
_entity_poly.pdbx_seq_one_letter_code
_entity_poly.pdbx_strand_id
1 'polypeptide(L)'
;MLTGDRGKTVKRLMQAGVQAIGRLFLLPVIGLLLLTSPAFAAYDFIENGSFQQRLAGWEFEENFQPAGNQPVGISWSDNTVYLNGKVGDTRQGIQQKLAVDVASYSSLLLSVEVRVDAARQDGLGLTGTEAPVAVYCIYTDENGLLHNSLDAQSGNRMFWRGFYYLPSQLPVQAGDGVPVVQGAWSSFTYDLMRLMPRPKTIHAVGIQGAGWAGRSAAVRKVALVAPEEGRELVTNPGFRQLAAGWQVEQDFQPSEYRTELITHNEGLQLKQAFGDSRVGVRQRIEADVSGCSSLIVTADIRLERQSMGGTGWNGNEAPVALFVVYTDEQGILHDKLPEGASENSRSVFWRGLYCLDPVPPAISLRGVKVEPDRWQTVSFELMELDPKPKVIHYIGVHGAGRAPRDGAIRLLSLKSR
;
A
#
# COMPACT_ATOMS: atom_id res chain seq x y z
N MET A 1 -12.09 62.60 45.87
CA MET A 1 -12.72 63.90 45.60
C MET A 1 -11.76 64.71 44.75
N LEU A 2 -12.18 65.00 43.51
CA LEU A 2 -11.79 66.11 42.61
C LEU A 2 -10.31 66.23 42.15
N THR A 3 -10.05 65.86 40.89
CA THR A 3 -9.68 66.75 39.72
C THR A 3 -8.18 67.06 39.69
N GLY A 4 -7.38 66.77 38.66
CA GLY A 4 -7.63 66.71 37.22
C GLY A 4 -7.15 68.02 36.59
N ASP A 5 -6.09 68.01 35.77
CA ASP A 5 -6.00 68.96 34.66
C ASP A 5 -5.07 68.50 33.52
N ARG A 6 -5.50 68.82 32.30
CA ARG A 6 -4.92 68.51 30.98
C ARG A 6 -4.44 69.82 30.33
N GLY A 7 -3.39 69.76 29.52
CA GLY A 7 -3.07 70.80 28.52
C GLY A 7 -1.69 70.57 27.91
N LYS A 8 -1.47 69.87 26.78
CA LYS A 8 -1.77 70.17 25.37
C LYS A 8 -1.14 71.48 24.82
N THR A 9 -0.15 71.31 23.92
CA THR A 9 -0.14 71.83 22.52
C THR A 9 0.91 72.91 22.11
N VAL A 10 1.95 72.44 21.37
CA VAL A 10 2.42 72.85 20.00
C VAL A 10 3.10 74.21 19.73
N LYS A 11 4.34 74.18 19.16
CA LYS A 11 4.79 74.73 17.82
C LYS A 11 6.34 74.80 17.75
N ARG A 12 7.00 74.08 16.82
CA ARG A 12 7.48 74.44 15.45
C ARG A 12 8.74 75.35 15.39
N LEU A 13 9.81 74.83 14.79
CA LEU A 13 10.67 75.41 13.71
C LEU A 13 11.71 74.32 13.32
N MET A 14 11.69 73.69 12.13
CA MET A 14 12.34 74.08 10.85
C MET A 14 13.78 74.62 11.05
N GLN A 15 14.85 74.22 10.35
CA GLN A 15 15.01 73.58 9.04
C GLN A 15 16.49 73.16 8.82
N ALA A 16 16.68 72.10 8.02
CA ALA A 16 17.76 71.81 7.07
C ALA A 16 19.26 71.87 7.46
N GLY A 17 19.93 70.74 7.25
CA GLY A 17 21.38 70.64 7.15
C GLY A 17 21.81 69.24 6.68
N VAL A 18 21.59 68.96 5.40
CA VAL A 18 21.98 67.74 4.68
C VAL A 18 23.51 67.64 4.60
N GLN A 19 24.10 66.49 4.95
CA GLN A 19 25.09 65.85 4.07
C GLN A 19 25.30 64.37 4.43
N ALA A 20 25.07 63.56 3.41
CA ALA A 20 25.17 62.12 3.39
C ALA A 20 26.62 61.67 3.18
N ILE A 21 27.07 60.71 3.98
CA ILE A 21 28.05 59.71 3.55
C ILE A 21 27.53 58.36 4.06
N GLY A 22 26.91 57.63 3.15
CA GLY A 22 26.42 56.28 3.37
C GLY A 22 27.58 55.33 3.64
N ARG A 23 27.55 54.67 4.80
CA ARG A 23 28.32 53.45 5.04
C ARG A 23 27.65 52.31 4.28
N LEU A 24 28.33 51.89 3.21
CA LEU A 24 28.03 50.70 2.44
C LEU A 24 28.23 49.47 3.35
N PHE A 25 27.13 48.90 3.86
CA PHE A 25 27.15 47.55 4.41
C PHE A 25 27.14 46.56 3.24
N LEU A 26 28.28 45.94 2.98
CA LEU A 26 28.37 44.70 2.22
C LEU A 26 27.69 43.59 3.04
N LEU A 27 26.44 43.29 2.73
CA LEU A 27 25.83 42.01 3.09
C LEU A 27 26.35 40.95 2.11
N PRO A 28 26.81 39.78 2.57
CA PRO A 28 27.02 38.66 1.67
C PRO A 28 25.66 38.21 1.15
N VAL A 29 25.43 38.43 -0.14
CA VAL A 29 24.38 37.77 -0.91
C VAL A 29 24.76 36.29 -0.94
N ILE A 30 24.26 35.53 0.04
CA ILE A 30 24.22 34.07 -0.03
C ILE A 30 23.27 33.76 -1.18
N GLY A 31 23.84 33.50 -2.36
CA GLY A 31 23.12 32.96 -3.49
C GLY A 31 22.51 31.62 -3.08
N LEU A 32 21.22 31.65 -2.80
CA LEU A 32 20.41 30.45 -2.66
C LEU A 32 20.34 29.81 -4.05
N LEU A 33 21.31 28.95 -4.35
CA LEU A 33 21.22 28.00 -5.46
C LEU A 33 20.06 27.06 -5.13
N LEU A 34 18.87 27.41 -5.62
CA LEU A 34 17.77 26.47 -5.80
C LEU A 34 18.25 25.45 -6.83
N LEU A 35 18.94 24.41 -6.34
CA LEU A 35 19.02 23.15 -7.04
C LEU A 35 17.59 22.60 -7.07
N THR A 36 16.84 22.98 -8.10
CA THR A 36 15.66 22.24 -8.51
C THR A 36 16.17 20.91 -9.00
N SER A 37 16.32 19.95 -8.09
CA SER A 37 16.36 18.55 -8.48
C SER A 37 15.16 18.34 -9.40
N PRO A 38 15.33 17.72 -10.59
CA PRO A 38 14.17 17.33 -11.37
C PRO A 38 13.27 16.52 -10.43
N ALA A 39 12.01 16.91 -10.33
CA ALA A 39 11.01 16.11 -9.64
C ALA A 39 11.02 14.75 -10.33
N PHE A 40 11.64 13.76 -9.68
CA PHE A 40 11.57 12.38 -10.12
C PHE A 40 10.10 11.98 -9.95
N ALA A 41 9.33 12.05 -11.04
CA ALA A 41 7.99 11.51 -11.09
C ALA A 41 8.05 10.04 -10.64
N ALA A 42 7.12 9.65 -9.78
CA ALA A 42 7.06 8.32 -9.18
C ALA A 42 7.03 7.22 -10.24
N TYR A 43 7.96 6.27 -10.17
CA TYR A 43 7.94 5.09 -11.04
C TYR A 43 6.97 4.04 -10.48
N ASP A 44 5.66 4.26 -10.66
CA ASP A 44 4.76 3.14 -10.99
C ASP A 44 5.09 2.81 -12.45
N PHE A 45 5.50 1.58 -12.72
CA PHE A 45 5.79 1.18 -14.09
C PHE A 45 4.50 1.10 -14.92
N ILE A 46 3.32 1.04 -14.29
CA ILE A 46 2.03 1.09 -14.96
C ILE A 46 1.56 2.53 -15.17
N GLU A 47 1.51 2.96 -16.43
CA GLU A 47 0.87 4.20 -16.81
C GLU A 47 -0.66 4.04 -16.85
N ASN A 48 -1.39 5.02 -16.31
CA ASN A 48 -2.86 5.01 -16.28
C ASN A 48 -3.44 3.71 -15.67
N GLY A 49 -2.80 3.21 -14.62
CA GLY A 49 -3.25 2.05 -13.86
C GLY A 49 -4.58 2.22 -13.14
N SER A 50 -5.01 3.48 -12.91
CA SER A 50 -6.31 3.85 -12.35
C SER A 50 -7.41 4.02 -13.40
N PHE A 51 -7.09 3.85 -14.68
CA PHE A 51 -8.01 4.01 -15.81
C PHE A 51 -8.73 5.37 -15.90
N GLN A 52 -8.21 6.41 -15.26
CA GLN A 52 -8.73 7.78 -15.34
C GLN A 52 -8.71 8.32 -16.77
N GLN A 53 -7.74 7.87 -17.57
CA GLN A 53 -7.63 8.18 -18.99
C GLN A 53 -8.19 7.05 -19.86
N ARG A 54 -9.21 6.33 -19.37
CA ARG A 54 -9.79 5.14 -20.02
C ARG A 54 -8.70 4.08 -20.23
N LEU A 55 -8.56 3.57 -21.45
CA LEU A 55 -7.56 2.58 -21.85
C LEU A 55 -6.29 3.22 -22.47
N ALA A 56 -6.03 4.51 -22.26
CA ALA A 56 -4.78 5.12 -22.73
C ALA A 56 -3.58 4.37 -22.14
N GLY A 57 -2.61 3.99 -22.99
CA GLY A 57 -1.45 3.19 -22.60
C GLY A 57 -1.72 1.68 -22.45
N TRP A 58 -2.96 1.22 -22.66
CA TRP A 58 -3.32 -0.20 -22.61
C TRP A 58 -3.61 -0.73 -24.01
N GLU A 59 -3.08 -1.90 -24.32
CA GLU A 59 -3.28 -2.61 -25.58
C GLU A 59 -4.12 -3.86 -25.36
N PHE A 60 -5.02 -4.17 -26.29
CA PHE A 60 -5.72 -5.45 -26.29
C PHE A 60 -4.75 -6.57 -26.63
N GLU A 61 -4.87 -7.71 -25.96
CA GLU A 61 -4.03 -8.87 -26.23
C GLU A 61 -4.22 -9.40 -27.66
N GLU A 62 -3.13 -9.36 -28.45
CA GLU A 62 -3.12 -9.73 -29.87
C GLU A 62 -3.50 -11.20 -30.12
N ASN A 63 -3.20 -12.08 -29.16
CA ASN A 63 -3.46 -13.53 -29.26
C ASN A 63 -4.95 -13.89 -29.21
N PHE A 64 -5.85 -12.93 -28.93
CA PHE A 64 -7.26 -13.21 -28.67
C PHE A 64 -8.25 -12.31 -29.42
N GLN A 65 -7.77 -11.54 -30.40
CA GLN A 65 -8.66 -10.72 -31.24
C GLN A 65 -9.30 -11.56 -32.37
N PRO A 66 -10.63 -11.55 -32.54
CA PRO A 66 -11.20 -11.78 -33.86
C PRO A 66 -10.78 -10.60 -34.76
N ALA A 67 -10.29 -10.90 -35.95
CA ALA A 67 -9.69 -9.93 -36.86
C ALA A 67 -10.50 -8.60 -36.96
N GLY A 68 -9.89 -7.50 -36.51
CA GLY A 68 -10.26 -6.14 -36.91
C GLY A 68 -11.28 -5.36 -36.07
N ASN A 69 -11.71 -5.83 -34.89
CA ASN A 69 -12.66 -5.09 -34.02
C ASN A 69 -12.30 -5.16 -32.53
N GLN A 70 -12.75 -4.16 -31.75
CA GLN A 70 -12.62 -4.17 -30.28
C GLN A 70 -13.13 -5.51 -29.70
N PRO A 71 -12.42 -6.14 -28.75
CA PRO A 71 -12.87 -7.38 -28.16
C PRO A 71 -14.19 -7.14 -27.44
N VAL A 72 -15.23 -7.85 -27.90
CA VAL A 72 -16.64 -7.58 -27.57
C VAL A 72 -16.96 -7.81 -26.06
N GLY A 73 -15.98 -8.21 -25.24
CA GLY A 73 -16.13 -8.58 -23.82
C GLY A 73 -15.36 -7.67 -22.86
N ILE A 74 -14.69 -6.64 -23.37
CA ILE A 74 -14.02 -5.62 -22.55
C ILE A 74 -14.76 -4.30 -22.75
N SER A 75 -15.22 -3.70 -21.66
CA SER A 75 -15.82 -2.36 -21.66
C SER A 75 -15.21 -1.52 -20.55
N TRP A 76 -15.41 -0.20 -20.60
CA TRP A 76 -14.93 0.70 -19.55
C TRP A 76 -16.00 1.75 -19.22
N SER A 77 -16.11 2.08 -17.95
CA SER A 77 -16.89 3.22 -17.43
C SER A 77 -16.39 3.59 -16.04
N ASP A 78 -16.50 4.85 -15.65
CA ASP A 78 -16.19 5.32 -14.29
C ASP A 78 -14.84 4.80 -13.75
N ASN A 79 -13.78 5.00 -14.54
CA ASN A 79 -12.41 4.57 -14.21
C ASN A 79 -12.28 3.06 -13.90
N THR A 80 -13.18 2.26 -14.46
CA THR A 80 -13.27 0.83 -14.21
C THR A 80 -13.32 0.09 -15.55
N VAL A 81 -12.50 -0.94 -15.67
CA VAL A 81 -12.51 -1.90 -16.78
C VAL A 81 -13.38 -3.08 -16.39
N TYR A 82 -14.31 -3.44 -17.26
CA TYR A 82 -15.21 -4.58 -17.08
C TYR A 82 -14.84 -5.69 -18.05
N LEU A 83 -14.76 -6.89 -17.52
CA LEU A 83 -14.46 -8.14 -18.23
C LEU A 83 -15.73 -9.00 -18.19
N ASN A 84 -16.35 -9.23 -19.34
CA ASN A 84 -17.58 -9.98 -19.49
C ASN A 84 -17.34 -11.23 -20.34
N GLY A 85 -17.56 -12.40 -19.74
CA GLY A 85 -17.44 -13.69 -20.42
C GLY A 85 -18.48 -13.84 -21.52
N LYS A 86 -18.12 -14.55 -22.60
CA LYS A 86 -18.99 -14.78 -23.75
C LYS A 86 -19.18 -16.25 -24.08
N VAL A 87 -20.14 -16.50 -24.97
CA VAL A 87 -20.34 -17.82 -25.57
C VAL A 87 -19.09 -18.17 -26.39
N GLY A 88 -18.47 -19.31 -26.09
CA GLY A 88 -17.17 -19.71 -26.61
C GLY A 88 -16.04 -19.34 -25.64
N ASP A 89 -15.13 -20.27 -25.40
CA ASP A 89 -13.99 -20.13 -24.50
C ASP A 89 -12.95 -19.15 -25.06
N THR A 90 -13.31 -17.86 -25.05
CA THR A 90 -12.45 -16.78 -25.53
C THR A 90 -11.90 -16.04 -24.33
N ARG A 91 -10.61 -16.25 -24.08
CA ARG A 91 -9.84 -15.38 -23.18
C ARG A 91 -9.73 -14.00 -23.80
N GLN A 92 -9.92 -12.94 -23.02
CA GLN A 92 -9.82 -11.57 -23.51
C GLN A 92 -9.16 -10.72 -22.42
N GLY A 93 -8.21 -9.88 -22.80
CA GLY A 93 -7.52 -9.03 -21.84
C GLY A 93 -6.93 -7.78 -22.46
N ILE A 94 -6.41 -6.94 -21.57
CA ILE A 94 -5.61 -5.77 -21.89
C ILE A 94 -4.28 -5.86 -21.14
N GLN A 95 -3.23 -5.30 -21.74
CA GLN A 95 -1.90 -5.27 -21.16
C GLN A 95 -1.20 -3.94 -21.44
N GLN A 96 -0.19 -3.64 -20.64
CA GLN A 96 0.79 -2.61 -20.94
C GLN A 96 2.16 -3.26 -21.11
N LYS A 97 2.82 -2.95 -22.23
CA LYS A 97 4.18 -3.37 -22.54
C LYS A 97 5.14 -2.43 -21.81
N LEU A 98 6.04 -2.97 -21.00
CA LEU A 98 6.90 -2.19 -20.08
C LEU A 98 8.39 -2.25 -20.46
N ALA A 99 8.91 -3.44 -20.77
CA ALA A 99 10.32 -3.68 -21.04
C ALA A 99 11.27 -3.08 -19.97
N VAL A 100 10.97 -3.32 -18.70
CA VAL A 100 11.71 -2.77 -17.55
C VAL A 100 12.71 -3.80 -17.01
N ASP A 101 13.97 -3.40 -16.84
CA ASP A 101 14.96 -4.18 -16.07
C ASP A 101 14.68 -4.02 -14.57
N VAL A 102 14.47 -5.16 -13.90
CA VAL A 102 14.11 -5.25 -12.49
C VAL A 102 15.13 -6.04 -11.69
N ALA A 103 16.27 -6.42 -12.28
CA ALA A 103 17.25 -7.30 -11.66
C ALA A 103 17.80 -6.76 -10.33
N SER A 104 17.91 -5.45 -10.18
CA SER A 104 18.40 -4.80 -8.97
C SER A 104 17.38 -4.73 -7.85
N TYR A 105 16.08 -4.81 -8.13
CA TYR A 105 15.03 -4.53 -7.15
C TYR A 105 14.83 -5.65 -6.15
N SER A 106 15.00 -5.38 -4.86
CA SER A 106 14.74 -6.37 -3.82
C SER A 106 13.25 -6.71 -3.66
N SER A 107 12.36 -5.82 -4.10
CA SER A 107 10.91 -5.99 -4.09
C SER A 107 10.27 -5.28 -5.28
N LEU A 108 9.26 -5.91 -5.87
CA LEU A 108 8.48 -5.38 -6.99
C LEU A 108 7.02 -5.80 -6.82
N LEU A 109 6.22 -4.88 -6.30
CA LEU A 109 4.84 -5.13 -5.91
C LEU A 109 3.90 -4.93 -7.10
N LEU A 110 3.26 -6.02 -7.51
CA LEU A 110 2.12 -6.00 -8.41
C LEU A 110 0.84 -5.95 -7.59
N SER A 111 0.12 -4.84 -7.68
CA SER A 111 -1.12 -4.59 -6.93
C SER A 111 -2.30 -4.42 -7.89
N VAL A 112 -3.45 -4.97 -7.51
CA VAL A 112 -4.68 -4.90 -8.30
C VAL A 112 -5.91 -4.80 -7.39
N GLU A 113 -6.89 -4.01 -7.79
CA GLU A 113 -8.22 -3.99 -7.18
C GLU A 113 -9.25 -4.60 -8.12
N VAL A 114 -9.86 -5.71 -7.69
CA VAL A 114 -10.80 -6.49 -8.48
C VAL A 114 -12.15 -6.61 -7.80
N ARG A 115 -13.19 -6.81 -8.59
CA ARG A 115 -14.52 -7.21 -8.13
C ARG A 115 -15.04 -8.31 -9.03
N VAL A 116 -15.57 -9.39 -8.46
CA VAL A 116 -16.21 -10.46 -9.24
C VAL A 116 -17.71 -10.40 -8.99
N ASP A 117 -18.46 -10.06 -10.03
CA ASP A 117 -19.91 -9.81 -9.95
C ASP A 117 -20.71 -11.10 -10.17
N ALA A 118 -20.30 -11.89 -11.16
CA ALA A 118 -20.96 -13.13 -11.51
C ALA A 118 -19.97 -14.19 -12.02
N ALA A 119 -20.19 -15.43 -11.61
CA ALA A 119 -19.54 -16.62 -12.14
C ALA A 119 -20.56 -17.77 -12.16
N ARG A 120 -20.60 -18.54 -13.25
CA ARG A 120 -21.48 -19.73 -13.37
C ARG A 120 -20.75 -21.05 -13.08
N GLN A 121 -19.44 -21.00 -12.93
CA GLN A 121 -18.60 -22.17 -12.72
C GLN A 121 -17.74 -21.94 -11.50
N ASP A 122 -17.55 -23.00 -10.74
CA ASP A 122 -16.79 -22.94 -9.51
C ASP A 122 -15.29 -22.79 -9.79
N GLY A 123 -14.61 -22.03 -8.93
CA GLY A 123 -13.17 -21.82 -8.95
C GLY A 123 -12.67 -21.21 -10.26
N LEU A 124 -11.58 -21.80 -10.77
CA LEU A 124 -10.87 -21.38 -11.98
C LEU A 124 -11.23 -22.25 -13.19
N GLY A 125 -12.42 -22.85 -13.17
CA GLY A 125 -12.91 -23.77 -14.19
C GLY A 125 -12.11 -25.07 -14.32
N LEU A 126 -12.24 -25.74 -15.48
CA LEU A 126 -11.70 -27.11 -15.65
C LEU A 126 -10.18 -27.10 -15.84
N THR A 127 -9.64 -26.07 -16.47
CA THR A 127 -8.21 -25.96 -16.78
C THR A 127 -7.41 -25.26 -15.67
N GLY A 128 -8.07 -24.76 -14.61
CA GLY A 128 -7.42 -23.97 -13.58
C GLY A 128 -6.99 -22.57 -14.05
N THR A 129 -7.36 -22.16 -15.27
CA THR A 129 -6.98 -20.85 -15.86
C THR A 129 -8.18 -20.07 -16.40
N GLU A 130 -9.39 -20.53 -16.10
CA GLU A 130 -10.66 -19.89 -16.47
C GLU A 130 -11.15 -19.08 -15.27
N ALA A 131 -10.61 -17.89 -15.05
CA ALA A 131 -11.10 -16.96 -14.02
C ALA A 131 -12.00 -15.86 -14.64
N PRO A 132 -13.05 -15.40 -13.95
CA PRO A 132 -13.79 -14.19 -14.34
C PRO A 132 -12.88 -12.98 -14.58
N VAL A 133 -11.86 -12.83 -13.73
CA VAL A 133 -10.74 -11.90 -13.92
C VAL A 133 -9.47 -12.51 -13.36
N ALA A 134 -8.34 -12.20 -14.00
CA ALA A 134 -7.02 -12.52 -13.53
C ALA A 134 -6.06 -11.36 -13.82
N VAL A 135 -5.04 -11.24 -12.98
CA VAL A 135 -3.86 -10.40 -13.23
C VAL A 135 -2.69 -11.30 -13.63
N TYR A 136 -1.84 -10.85 -14.53
CA TYR A 136 -0.67 -11.59 -14.95
C TYR A 136 0.53 -10.69 -15.23
N CYS A 137 1.69 -11.31 -15.29
CA CYS A 137 2.94 -10.66 -15.65
C CYS A 137 3.80 -11.59 -16.52
N ILE A 138 4.22 -11.06 -17.68
CA ILE A 138 5.17 -11.70 -18.60
C ILE A 138 6.56 -11.16 -18.27
N TYR A 139 7.51 -12.05 -18.01
CA TYR A 139 8.85 -11.66 -17.59
C TYR A 139 9.91 -12.62 -18.15
N THR A 140 11.15 -12.14 -18.22
CA THR A 140 12.33 -13.01 -18.35
C THR A 140 12.98 -13.15 -16.98
N ASP A 141 13.31 -14.38 -16.61
CA ASP A 141 13.94 -14.68 -15.33
C ASP A 141 15.47 -14.41 -15.35
N GLU A 142 16.11 -14.56 -14.20
CA GLU A 142 17.56 -14.41 -14.03
C GLU A 142 18.40 -15.40 -14.86
N ASN A 143 17.81 -16.52 -15.29
CA ASN A 143 18.44 -17.51 -16.14
C ASN A 143 18.24 -17.22 -17.64
N GLY A 144 17.46 -16.20 -17.99
CA GLY A 144 17.15 -15.83 -19.37
C GLY A 144 15.94 -16.56 -19.97
N LEU A 145 15.19 -17.34 -19.20
CA LEU A 145 13.97 -18.00 -19.65
C LEU A 145 12.82 -16.99 -19.71
N LEU A 146 12.13 -16.92 -20.85
CA LEU A 146 10.93 -16.08 -21.01
C LEU A 146 9.69 -16.81 -20.48
N HIS A 147 9.09 -16.27 -19.42
CA HIS A 147 7.85 -16.75 -18.81
C HIS A 147 6.62 -16.07 -19.42
N ASN A 148 6.04 -16.71 -20.44
CA ASN A 148 4.91 -16.18 -21.22
C ASN A 148 3.79 -17.20 -21.49
N SER A 149 3.81 -18.35 -20.81
CA SER A 149 2.80 -19.41 -20.98
C SER A 149 1.82 -19.47 -19.82
N LEU A 150 0.54 -19.73 -20.09
CA LEU A 150 -0.47 -20.01 -19.05
C LEU A 150 -0.55 -21.50 -18.69
N ASP A 151 0.10 -22.37 -19.46
CA ASP A 151 0.12 -23.81 -19.19
C ASP A 151 0.88 -24.08 -17.89
N ALA A 152 0.16 -24.60 -16.90
CA ALA A 152 0.70 -24.92 -15.58
C ALA A 152 1.79 -26.01 -15.62
N GLN A 153 1.83 -26.82 -16.68
CA GLN A 153 2.85 -27.85 -16.87
C GLN A 153 4.09 -27.34 -17.60
N SER A 154 4.02 -26.12 -18.17
CA SER A 154 5.12 -25.55 -18.92
C SER A 154 6.18 -24.94 -17.99
N GLY A 155 7.46 -25.22 -18.26
CA GLY A 155 8.58 -24.64 -17.50
C GLY A 155 8.69 -23.11 -17.65
N ASN A 156 8.01 -22.53 -18.64
CA ASN A 156 7.97 -21.10 -18.94
C ASN A 156 6.64 -20.44 -18.53
N ARG A 157 6.04 -20.92 -17.44
CA ARG A 157 4.79 -20.39 -16.93
C ARG A 157 4.93 -18.92 -16.49
N MET A 158 4.08 -18.05 -16.99
CA MET A 158 3.98 -16.65 -16.55
C MET A 158 3.46 -16.54 -15.12
N PHE A 159 3.68 -15.39 -14.48
CA PHE A 159 2.96 -15.11 -13.24
C PHE A 159 1.50 -14.86 -13.59
N TRP A 160 0.59 -15.54 -12.88
CA TRP A 160 -0.85 -15.42 -13.12
C TRP A 160 -1.61 -15.64 -11.83
N ARG A 161 -2.62 -14.82 -11.54
CA ARG A 161 -3.53 -14.99 -10.40
C ARG A 161 -4.96 -14.73 -10.82
N GLY A 162 -5.81 -15.75 -10.69
CA GLY A 162 -7.23 -15.69 -11.04
C GLY A 162 -8.11 -15.49 -9.81
N PHE A 163 -9.11 -14.62 -9.91
CA PHE A 163 -10.00 -14.27 -8.81
C PHE A 163 -11.37 -14.91 -8.98
N TYR A 164 -11.89 -15.55 -7.93
CA TYR A 164 -13.15 -16.29 -7.95
C TYR A 164 -13.90 -16.17 -6.61
N TYR A 165 -15.23 -16.34 -6.60
CA TYR A 165 -16.00 -16.38 -5.34
C TYR A 165 -16.72 -17.72 -5.10
N LEU A 166 -16.97 -18.52 -6.13
CA LEU A 166 -17.56 -19.85 -5.99
C LEU A 166 -16.44 -20.86 -5.69
N PRO A 167 -16.42 -21.52 -4.53
CA PRO A 167 -15.38 -22.50 -4.21
C PRO A 167 -15.49 -23.73 -5.11
N SER A 168 -14.37 -24.21 -5.65
CA SER A 168 -14.34 -25.42 -6.49
C SER A 168 -14.74 -26.66 -5.70
N GLN A 169 -15.63 -27.48 -6.25
CA GLN A 169 -16.00 -28.79 -5.69
C GLN A 169 -15.01 -29.91 -6.07
N LEU A 170 -14.07 -29.64 -6.98
CA LEU A 170 -13.02 -30.59 -7.39
C LEU A 170 -11.76 -30.35 -6.55
N PRO A 171 -10.92 -31.38 -6.28
CA PRO A 171 -9.62 -31.20 -5.67
C PRO A 171 -8.79 -30.26 -6.54
N VAL A 172 -8.64 -29.03 -6.06
CA VAL A 172 -8.26 -27.89 -6.87
C VAL A 172 -6.80 -28.01 -7.31
N GLN A 173 -6.51 -27.74 -8.58
CA GLN A 173 -5.20 -27.17 -8.97
C GLN A 173 -5.11 -25.70 -8.49
N ALA A 174 -5.30 -25.48 -7.17
CA ALA A 174 -5.63 -24.20 -6.53
C ALA A 174 -4.51 -23.16 -6.49
N GLY A 175 -3.30 -23.50 -6.92
CA GLY A 175 -2.10 -22.73 -6.58
C GLY A 175 -2.16 -21.24 -6.94
N ASP A 176 -2.98 -20.89 -7.94
CA ASP A 176 -3.02 -19.54 -8.51
C ASP A 176 -4.39 -18.86 -8.38
N GLY A 177 -5.30 -19.48 -7.64
CA GLY A 177 -6.63 -18.93 -7.38
C GLY A 177 -6.67 -18.08 -6.11
N VAL A 178 -7.33 -16.93 -6.18
CA VAL A 178 -7.55 -16.03 -5.06
C VAL A 178 -9.06 -15.93 -4.79
N PRO A 179 -9.56 -16.47 -3.68
CA PRO A 179 -10.96 -16.33 -3.32
C PRO A 179 -11.28 -14.88 -2.95
N VAL A 180 -12.40 -14.36 -3.45
CA VAL A 180 -12.91 -13.00 -3.18
C VAL A 180 -14.38 -13.04 -2.78
N VAL A 181 -14.86 -11.96 -2.17
CA VAL A 181 -16.29 -11.81 -1.82
C VAL A 181 -17.05 -11.34 -3.06
N GLN A 182 -18.14 -12.04 -3.41
CA GLN A 182 -18.98 -11.69 -4.56
C GLN A 182 -19.48 -10.24 -4.44
N GLY A 183 -19.35 -9.47 -5.53
CA GLY A 183 -19.83 -8.09 -5.63
C GLY A 183 -19.08 -7.06 -4.79
N ALA A 184 -18.06 -7.47 -4.03
CA ALA A 184 -17.23 -6.58 -3.23
C ALA A 184 -15.86 -6.36 -3.89
N TRP A 185 -15.34 -5.14 -3.76
CA TRP A 185 -13.97 -4.84 -4.16
C TRP A 185 -12.99 -5.57 -3.22
N SER A 186 -12.00 -6.21 -3.82
CA SER A 186 -10.93 -6.94 -3.13
C SER A 186 -9.58 -6.46 -3.66
N SER A 187 -8.70 -6.10 -2.75
CA SER A 187 -7.32 -5.70 -3.09
C SER A 187 -6.41 -6.93 -3.01
N PHE A 188 -5.53 -7.08 -3.99
CA PHE A 188 -4.52 -8.12 -4.03
C PHE A 188 -3.16 -7.49 -4.31
N THR A 189 -2.11 -7.98 -3.64
CA THR A 189 -0.74 -7.54 -3.87
C THR A 189 0.19 -8.74 -3.80
N TYR A 190 1.12 -8.82 -4.74
CA TYR A 190 2.16 -9.85 -4.78
C TYR A 190 3.51 -9.23 -5.10
N ASP A 191 4.54 -9.66 -4.38
CA ASP A 191 5.92 -9.29 -4.68
C ASP A 191 6.50 -10.24 -5.72
N LEU A 192 6.63 -9.76 -6.97
CA LEU A 192 7.16 -10.54 -8.09
C LEU A 192 8.59 -11.01 -7.84
N MET A 193 9.35 -10.36 -6.96
CA MET A 193 10.73 -10.75 -6.65
C MET A 193 10.81 -12.01 -5.77
N ARG A 194 9.67 -12.53 -5.32
CA ARG A 194 9.54 -13.84 -4.66
C ARG A 194 9.38 -15.01 -5.64
N LEU A 195 9.22 -14.73 -6.93
CA LEU A 195 9.18 -15.79 -7.94
C LEU A 195 10.54 -16.48 -8.02
N MET A 196 10.50 -17.78 -8.30
CA MET A 196 11.67 -18.63 -8.43
C MET A 196 11.58 -19.37 -9.77
N PRO A 197 12.51 -19.14 -10.72
CA PRO A 197 13.63 -18.20 -10.64
C PRO A 197 13.18 -16.72 -10.62
N ARG A 198 14.04 -15.84 -10.10
CA ARG A 198 13.68 -14.43 -9.87
C ARG A 198 13.53 -13.67 -11.20
N PRO A 199 12.56 -12.73 -11.34
CA PRO A 199 12.45 -11.92 -12.54
C PRO A 199 13.66 -11.00 -12.72
N LYS A 200 14.14 -10.92 -13.96
CA LYS A 200 15.18 -9.98 -14.39
C LYS A 200 14.60 -8.85 -15.22
N THR A 201 13.64 -9.15 -16.09
CA THR A 201 13.01 -8.14 -16.97
C THR A 201 11.51 -8.36 -17.00
N ILE A 202 10.72 -7.32 -16.78
CA ILE A 202 9.28 -7.34 -16.95
C ILE A 202 8.94 -6.85 -18.36
N HIS A 203 8.30 -7.71 -19.14
CA HIS A 203 7.90 -7.40 -20.51
C HIS A 203 6.51 -6.79 -20.57
N ALA A 204 5.57 -7.35 -19.79
CA ALA A 204 4.21 -6.85 -19.74
C ALA A 204 3.52 -7.19 -18.42
N VAL A 205 2.55 -6.37 -18.05
CA VAL A 205 1.55 -6.65 -17.03
C VAL A 205 0.18 -6.47 -17.65
N GLY A 206 -0.75 -7.35 -17.31
CA GLY A 206 -2.09 -7.31 -17.88
C GLY A 206 -3.16 -7.85 -16.97
N ILE A 207 -4.39 -7.59 -17.38
CA ILE A 207 -5.60 -8.16 -16.82
C ILE A 207 -6.38 -8.87 -17.91
N GLN A 208 -6.92 -10.04 -17.57
CA GLN A 208 -7.67 -10.86 -18.52
C GLN A 208 -8.89 -11.48 -17.85
N GLY A 209 -9.94 -11.69 -18.62
CA GLY A 209 -11.08 -12.53 -18.27
C GLY A 209 -11.09 -13.77 -19.16
N ALA A 210 -11.56 -14.90 -18.61
CA ALA A 210 -11.67 -16.16 -19.34
C ALA A 210 -12.96 -16.92 -18.98
N GLY A 211 -13.38 -17.76 -19.91
CA GLY A 211 -14.51 -18.68 -19.76
C GLY A 211 -15.83 -18.20 -20.37
N TRP A 212 -16.86 -19.01 -20.14
CA TRP A 212 -18.15 -18.97 -20.83
C TRP A 212 -19.06 -17.81 -20.38
N ALA A 213 -20.12 -17.58 -21.17
CA ALA A 213 -21.14 -16.57 -20.92
C ALA A 213 -21.71 -16.64 -19.50
N GLY A 214 -21.93 -15.46 -18.90
CA GLY A 214 -22.45 -15.33 -17.53
C GLY A 214 -21.38 -15.13 -16.45
N ARG A 215 -20.14 -14.88 -16.87
CA ARG A 215 -19.07 -14.37 -16.00
C ARG A 215 -18.94 -12.86 -16.16
N SER A 216 -18.81 -12.13 -15.06
CA SER A 216 -18.62 -10.69 -15.06
C SER A 216 -17.72 -10.28 -13.90
N ALA A 217 -16.73 -9.47 -14.21
CA ALA A 217 -15.78 -8.93 -13.23
C ALA A 217 -15.33 -7.53 -13.64
N ALA A 218 -14.75 -6.81 -12.70
CA ALA A 218 -14.28 -5.45 -12.87
C ALA A 218 -12.90 -5.25 -12.25
N VAL A 219 -12.10 -4.38 -12.85
CA VAL A 219 -10.81 -3.92 -12.35
C VAL A 219 -10.78 -2.41 -12.41
N ARG A 220 -10.40 -1.76 -11.31
CA ARG A 220 -10.29 -0.29 -11.26
C ARG A 220 -8.89 0.22 -10.92
N LYS A 221 -7.98 -0.70 -10.58
CA LYS A 221 -6.57 -0.39 -10.33
C LYS A 221 -5.67 -1.55 -10.75
N VAL A 222 -4.59 -1.23 -11.44
CA VAL A 222 -3.40 -2.07 -11.63
C VAL A 222 -2.17 -1.20 -11.38
N ALA A 223 -1.22 -1.65 -10.57
CA ALA A 223 0.01 -0.94 -10.28
C ALA A 223 1.19 -1.90 -10.21
N LEU A 224 2.36 -1.47 -10.66
CA LEU A 224 3.61 -2.20 -10.55
C LEU A 224 4.67 -1.26 -9.97
N VAL A 225 4.95 -1.41 -8.67
CA VAL A 225 5.80 -0.47 -7.94
C VAL A 225 6.98 -1.21 -7.33
N ALA A 226 8.20 -0.73 -7.59
CA ALA A 226 9.38 -1.17 -6.86
C ALA A 226 9.54 -0.28 -5.62
N PRO A 227 9.15 -0.66 -4.38
CA PRO A 227 9.02 0.26 -3.25
C PRO A 227 10.32 1.00 -2.90
N GLU A 228 11.47 0.43 -3.27
CA GLU A 228 12.78 0.95 -2.90
C GLU A 228 13.14 2.31 -3.52
N GLU A 229 12.66 2.61 -4.74
CA GLU A 229 12.87 3.85 -5.52
C GLU A 229 12.19 5.13 -4.98
N GLY A 230 11.91 5.22 -3.67
CA GLY A 230 11.22 6.36 -3.04
C GLY A 230 12.06 7.07 -1.99
N ARG A 231 11.73 8.33 -1.70
CA ARG A 231 12.33 9.05 -0.58
C ARG A 231 11.86 8.41 0.72
N GLU A 232 12.80 7.82 1.45
CA GLU A 232 12.54 7.32 2.79
C GLU A 232 12.21 8.48 3.73
N LEU A 233 11.05 8.40 4.38
CA LEU A 233 10.59 9.34 5.39
C LEU A 233 10.92 8.86 6.81
N VAL A 234 11.12 7.56 7.01
CA VAL A 234 11.50 6.99 8.31
C VAL A 234 13.01 7.01 8.51
N THR A 235 13.44 7.51 9.65
CA THR A 235 14.82 7.35 10.14
C THR A 235 14.97 6.03 10.86
N ASN A 236 16.08 5.32 10.60
CA ASN A 236 16.40 4.01 11.20
C ASN A 236 15.24 2.99 11.05
N PRO A 237 14.82 2.68 9.80
CA PRO A 237 13.71 1.79 9.54
C PRO A 237 13.97 0.36 10.03
N GLY A 238 15.24 -0.02 10.24
CA GLY A 238 15.65 -1.36 10.66
C GLY A 238 15.66 -1.61 12.17
N PHE A 239 15.16 -0.68 13.00
CA PHE A 239 15.11 -0.79 14.46
C PHE A 239 16.45 -1.12 15.16
N ARG A 240 17.61 -0.85 14.52
CA ARG A 240 18.93 -1.24 15.05
C ARG A 240 19.22 -0.64 16.43
N GLN A 241 18.69 0.55 16.68
CA GLN A 241 18.71 1.23 17.98
C GLN A 241 17.40 2.00 18.15
N LEU A 242 16.52 1.62 19.09
CA LEU A 242 15.24 2.33 19.27
C LEU A 242 15.43 3.83 19.52
N ALA A 243 16.42 4.22 20.32
CA ALA A 243 16.68 5.62 20.62
C ALA A 243 17.04 6.48 19.38
N ALA A 244 17.43 5.84 18.26
CA ALA A 244 17.65 6.52 16.99
C ALA A 244 16.31 6.68 16.25
N GLY A 245 15.50 7.65 16.70
CA GLY A 245 14.29 8.10 16.00
C GLY A 245 12.98 7.42 16.40
N TRP A 246 12.99 6.36 17.21
CA TRP A 246 11.76 5.71 17.69
C TRP A 246 11.46 6.09 19.14
N GLN A 247 10.23 6.51 19.39
CA GLN A 247 9.67 6.77 20.71
C GLN A 247 8.77 5.60 21.11
N VAL A 248 8.96 5.09 22.32
CA VAL A 248 8.06 4.08 22.90
C VAL A 248 6.69 4.69 23.13
N GLU A 249 5.65 3.92 22.81
CA GLU A 249 4.28 4.34 23.01
C GLU A 249 3.45 3.32 23.78
N GLN A 250 2.43 3.85 24.46
CA GLN A 250 1.32 3.08 24.99
C GLN A 250 0.03 3.78 24.60
N ASP A 251 -0.87 3.06 23.92
CA ASP A 251 -2.16 3.56 23.44
C ASP A 251 -2.07 4.91 22.70
N PHE A 252 -1.16 5.00 21.72
CA PHE A 252 -0.90 6.20 20.91
C PHE A 252 -0.31 7.40 21.67
N GLN A 253 0.14 7.20 22.91
CA GLN A 253 0.79 8.24 23.71
C GLN A 253 2.26 7.87 24.01
N PRO A 254 3.17 8.85 24.14
CA PRO A 254 4.52 8.59 24.62
C PRO A 254 4.47 7.82 25.94
N SER A 255 5.31 6.79 26.05
CA SER A 255 5.42 6.00 27.28
C SER A 255 6.87 5.64 27.58
N GLU A 256 7.17 5.47 28.86
CA GLU A 256 8.44 4.88 29.31
C GLU A 256 8.32 3.36 29.49
N TYR A 257 7.13 2.79 29.30
CA TYR A 257 6.84 1.36 29.48
C TYR A 257 7.51 0.52 28.39
N ARG A 258 8.59 -0.19 28.75
CA ARG A 258 9.41 -0.98 27.81
C ARG A 258 9.35 -2.49 28.01
N THR A 259 8.64 -2.99 29.02
CA THR A 259 8.67 -4.41 29.42
C THR A 259 8.30 -5.36 28.29
N GLU A 260 7.47 -4.89 27.35
CA GLU A 260 6.97 -5.66 26.21
C GLU A 260 7.77 -5.45 24.91
N LEU A 261 8.85 -4.67 24.96
CA LEU A 261 9.66 -4.28 23.81
C LEU A 261 11.10 -4.79 23.98
N ILE A 262 11.48 -5.78 23.19
CA ILE A 262 12.82 -6.37 23.23
C ILE A 262 13.52 -6.05 21.92
N THR A 263 14.65 -5.36 21.99
CA THR A 263 15.51 -5.11 20.82
C THR A 263 16.58 -6.17 20.72
N HIS A 264 16.82 -6.68 19.51
CA HIS A 264 17.92 -7.59 19.23
C HIS A 264 18.41 -7.37 17.79
N ASN A 265 19.46 -8.10 17.38
CA ASN A 265 20.11 -7.92 16.08
C ASN A 265 19.17 -8.13 14.87
N GLU A 266 18.06 -8.82 15.06
CA GLU A 266 17.07 -9.09 14.00
C GLU A 266 15.89 -8.10 14.04
N GLY A 267 15.91 -7.06 14.89
CA GLY A 267 14.86 -6.04 14.96
C GLY A 267 14.25 -5.84 16.33
N LEU A 268 12.96 -5.49 16.34
CA LEU A 268 12.13 -5.26 17.52
C LEU A 268 11.16 -6.42 17.70
N GLN A 269 11.21 -7.07 18.86
CA GLN A 269 10.22 -8.04 19.30
C GLN A 269 9.20 -7.36 20.21
N LEU A 270 7.93 -7.64 19.95
CA LEU A 270 6.76 -7.21 20.71
C LEU A 270 6.28 -8.43 21.49
N LYS A 271 6.43 -8.43 22.81
CA LYS A 271 5.95 -9.49 23.70
C LYS A 271 4.83 -8.97 24.57
N GLN A 272 3.59 -9.32 24.28
CA GLN A 272 2.51 -8.96 25.19
C GLN A 272 2.52 -9.87 26.41
N ALA A 273 2.92 -9.32 27.53
CA ALA A 273 3.04 -10.06 28.77
C ALA A 273 1.66 -10.17 29.43
N PHE A 274 0.94 -9.06 29.63
CA PHE A 274 -0.41 -9.04 30.23
C PHE A 274 -1.12 -7.70 29.99
N GLY A 275 -2.44 -7.75 29.76
CA GLY A 275 -3.32 -6.56 29.68
C GLY A 275 -3.87 -6.29 28.28
N ASP A 276 -4.78 -5.31 28.21
CA ASP A 276 -5.44 -4.88 26.97
C ASP A 276 -4.78 -3.63 26.33
N SER A 277 -3.66 -3.16 26.91
CA SER A 277 -2.95 -1.98 26.42
C SER A 277 -2.19 -2.26 25.13
N ARG A 278 -2.12 -1.25 24.26
CA ARG A 278 -1.31 -1.30 23.05
C ARG A 278 0.07 -0.76 23.35
N VAL A 279 1.10 -1.55 23.12
CA VAL A 279 2.47 -1.17 23.43
C VAL A 279 3.32 -1.35 22.19
N GLY A 280 4.11 -0.33 21.88
CA GLY A 280 4.85 -0.28 20.63
C GLY A 280 5.82 0.86 20.55
N VAL A 281 6.15 1.21 19.31
CA VAL A 281 7.02 2.34 19.00
C VAL A 281 6.45 3.15 17.87
N ARG A 282 6.71 4.45 17.90
CA ARG A 282 6.30 5.41 16.88
C ARG A 282 7.41 6.38 16.56
N GLN A 283 7.39 6.92 15.35
CA GLN A 283 8.27 7.98 14.92
C GLN A 283 7.43 9.15 14.42
N ARG A 284 7.85 10.35 14.82
CA ARG A 284 7.28 11.60 14.32
C ARG A 284 7.87 11.91 12.94
N ILE A 285 7.02 12.17 11.95
CA ILE A 285 7.41 12.37 10.55
C ILE A 285 7.20 13.83 10.13
N GLU A 286 5.99 14.35 10.29
CA GLU A 286 5.59 15.73 9.91
C GLU A 286 5.93 16.08 8.46
N ALA A 287 5.60 15.19 7.51
CA ALA A 287 5.87 15.38 6.10
C ALA A 287 4.59 15.72 5.32
N ASP A 288 4.65 16.75 4.48
CA ASP A 288 3.64 17.01 3.45
C ASP A 288 3.82 16.00 2.30
N VAL A 289 2.76 15.27 2.01
CA VAL A 289 2.69 14.21 0.99
C VAL A 289 1.60 14.50 -0.04
N SER A 290 1.05 15.72 -0.05
CA SER A 290 -0.03 16.12 -0.97
C SER A 290 0.34 16.03 -2.45
N GLY A 291 1.63 16.23 -2.76
CA GLY A 291 2.16 16.12 -4.11
C GLY A 291 2.60 14.71 -4.49
N CYS A 292 2.53 13.75 -3.56
CA CYS A 292 2.97 12.39 -3.81
C CYS A 292 1.92 11.64 -4.62
N SER A 293 2.36 10.90 -5.63
CA SER A 293 1.50 9.95 -6.34
C SER A 293 1.53 8.57 -5.68
N SER A 294 2.53 8.29 -4.84
CA SER A 294 2.66 7.04 -4.08
C SER A 294 3.27 7.30 -2.71
N LEU A 295 2.72 6.63 -1.70
CA LEU A 295 3.18 6.65 -0.32
C LEU A 295 3.06 5.25 0.26
N ILE A 296 4.15 4.49 0.22
CA ILE A 296 4.13 3.07 0.58
C ILE A 296 4.69 2.86 1.98
N VAL A 297 3.88 2.22 2.83
CA VAL A 297 4.36 1.61 4.07
C VAL A 297 4.82 0.20 3.74
N THR A 298 6.07 -0.14 4.06
CA THR A 298 6.61 -1.50 3.93
C THR A 298 7.11 -1.99 5.28
N ALA A 299 6.78 -3.23 5.64
CA ALA A 299 7.27 -3.84 6.86
C ALA A 299 7.68 -5.30 6.66
N ASP A 300 8.79 -5.70 7.27
CA ASP A 300 9.20 -7.10 7.39
C ASP A 300 8.84 -7.59 8.79
N ILE A 301 7.89 -8.52 8.86
CA ILE A 301 7.30 -9.00 10.12
C ILE A 301 7.37 -10.53 10.24
N ARG A 302 7.35 -11.03 11.47
CA ARG A 302 7.20 -12.45 11.81
C ARG A 302 6.23 -12.58 12.98
N LEU A 303 5.24 -13.47 12.87
CA LEU A 303 4.32 -13.76 13.99
C LEU A 303 4.76 -15.04 14.69
N GLU A 304 4.96 -14.97 16.00
CA GLU A 304 5.52 -16.07 16.79
C GLU A 304 4.44 -16.75 17.62
N ARG A 305 3.55 -15.97 18.24
CA ARG A 305 2.44 -16.51 19.04
C ARG A 305 1.18 -15.69 18.86
N GLN A 306 0.06 -16.37 18.74
CA GLN A 306 -1.28 -15.78 18.76
C GLN A 306 -2.23 -16.78 19.40
N SER A 307 -2.97 -16.37 20.44
CA SER A 307 -3.96 -17.22 21.11
C SER A 307 -5.40 -17.02 20.59
N MET A 308 -5.73 -15.80 20.20
CA MET A 308 -7.04 -15.42 19.67
C MET A 308 -6.92 -15.04 18.20
N GLY A 309 -7.67 -15.73 17.33
CA GLY A 309 -7.62 -15.55 15.88
C GLY A 309 -8.11 -14.20 15.37
N GLY A 310 -7.80 -13.94 14.10
CA GLY A 310 -8.08 -12.69 13.41
C GLY A 310 -7.43 -11.48 14.08
N THR A 311 -8.11 -10.34 14.00
CA THR A 311 -7.77 -9.08 14.65
C THR A 311 -8.55 -8.87 15.97
N GLY A 312 -8.95 -9.99 16.61
CA GLY A 312 -9.66 -10.00 17.88
C GLY A 312 -11.14 -9.62 17.79
N TRP A 313 -11.77 -9.30 18.93
CA TRP A 313 -13.23 -9.12 19.00
C TRP A 313 -13.71 -7.83 18.32
N ASN A 314 -12.89 -6.78 18.39
CA ASN A 314 -13.21 -5.46 17.86
C ASN A 314 -12.49 -5.15 16.55
N GLY A 315 -11.68 -6.07 16.04
CA GLY A 315 -10.89 -5.88 14.83
C GLY A 315 -9.65 -5.00 14.98
N ASN A 316 -9.23 -4.69 16.22
CA ASN A 316 -8.12 -3.77 16.54
C ASN A 316 -7.08 -4.38 17.49
N GLU A 317 -6.93 -5.70 17.42
CA GLU A 317 -6.04 -6.47 18.26
C GLU A 317 -5.20 -7.37 17.36
N ALA A 318 -3.88 -7.21 17.32
CA ALA A 318 -3.00 -8.12 16.59
C ALA A 318 -1.63 -8.28 17.29
N PRO A 319 -0.93 -9.42 17.15
CA PRO A 319 0.45 -9.56 17.64
C PRO A 319 1.39 -8.48 17.10
N VAL A 320 1.20 -8.07 15.85
CA VAL A 320 1.87 -6.92 15.24
C VAL A 320 0.79 -6.12 14.50
N ALA A 321 0.77 -4.81 14.67
CA ALA A 321 -0.03 -3.92 13.84
C ALA A 321 0.75 -2.68 13.44
N LEU A 322 0.62 -2.29 12.19
CA LEU A 322 1.17 -1.05 11.64
C LEU A 322 0.13 0.05 11.75
N PHE A 323 0.57 1.26 12.04
CA PHE A 323 -0.32 2.41 12.02
C PHE A 323 0.34 3.68 11.47
N VAL A 324 -0.50 4.56 10.90
CA VAL A 324 -0.10 5.89 10.42
C VAL A 324 -1.15 6.90 10.85
N VAL A 325 -0.69 7.96 11.52
CA VAL A 325 -1.49 9.13 11.90
C VAL A 325 -1.27 10.22 10.84
N TYR A 326 -2.34 10.72 10.26
CA TYR A 326 -2.25 11.67 9.15
C TYR A 326 -3.38 12.70 9.18
N THR A 327 -3.16 13.84 8.54
CA THR A 327 -4.22 14.75 8.13
C THR A 327 -4.53 14.51 6.67
N ASP A 328 -5.80 14.39 6.32
CA ASP A 328 -6.25 14.18 4.95
C ASP A 328 -6.31 15.48 4.12
N GLU A 329 -6.63 15.34 2.83
CA GLU A 329 -6.76 16.47 1.90
C GLU A 329 -7.89 17.44 2.27
N GLN A 330 -8.89 17.01 3.04
CA GLN A 330 -9.97 17.84 3.59
C GLN A 330 -9.57 18.52 4.91
N GLY A 331 -8.39 18.22 5.47
CA GLY A 331 -7.87 18.82 6.69
C GLY A 331 -8.32 18.12 7.98
N ILE A 332 -8.91 16.92 7.90
CA ILE A 332 -9.32 16.14 9.07
C ILE A 332 -8.13 15.33 9.58
N LEU A 333 -7.90 15.37 10.90
CA LEU A 333 -6.89 14.57 11.57
C LEU A 333 -7.41 13.17 11.89
N HIS A 334 -6.72 12.17 11.35
CA HIS A 334 -6.91 10.75 11.57
C HIS A 334 -5.93 10.24 12.64
N ASP A 335 -6.39 10.23 13.89
CA ASP A 335 -5.61 9.94 15.11
C ASP A 335 -6.32 9.00 16.08
N LYS A 336 -7.44 8.40 15.68
CA LYS A 336 -8.21 7.45 16.49
C LYS A 336 -8.17 6.07 15.89
N LEU A 337 -8.21 5.04 16.73
CA LEU A 337 -8.53 3.71 16.22
C LEU A 337 -9.91 3.71 15.58
N PRO A 338 -10.10 2.94 14.51
CA PRO A 338 -11.42 2.77 13.97
C PRO A 338 -12.30 1.95 14.93
N GLU A 339 -13.59 2.25 15.02
CA GLU A 339 -14.51 1.57 15.92
C GLU A 339 -15.47 0.67 15.13
N GLY A 340 -15.33 -0.66 15.30
CA GLY A 340 -16.14 -1.63 14.57
C GLY A 340 -15.91 -1.62 13.05
N ALA A 341 -16.93 -2.07 12.31
CA ALA A 341 -16.90 -2.20 10.84
C ALA A 341 -16.97 -0.86 10.09
N SER A 342 -17.54 0.17 10.70
CA SER A 342 -17.59 1.53 10.14
C SER A 342 -16.26 2.24 10.39
N GLU A 343 -15.61 2.72 9.34
CA GLU A 343 -14.53 3.69 9.50
C GLU A 343 -15.12 4.97 10.09
N ASN A 344 -14.63 5.37 11.27
CA ASN A 344 -14.92 6.70 11.76
C ASN A 344 -14.08 7.69 10.93
N SER A 345 -14.58 8.91 10.73
CA SER A 345 -13.92 9.93 9.90
C SER A 345 -12.55 10.40 10.43
N ARG A 346 -12.06 9.82 11.53
CA ARG A 346 -10.77 10.12 12.16
C ARG A 346 -9.93 8.86 12.34
N SER A 347 -10.22 7.81 11.59
CA SER A 347 -9.56 6.51 11.76
C SER A 347 -8.15 6.59 11.25
N VAL A 348 -7.17 6.33 12.10
CA VAL A 348 -5.79 6.10 11.65
C VAL A 348 -5.79 4.99 10.60
N PHE A 349 -4.83 5.05 9.68
CA PHE A 349 -4.48 3.84 8.95
C PHE A 349 -4.00 2.83 9.98
N TRP A 350 -4.65 1.68 10.04
CA TRP A 350 -4.29 0.58 10.94
C TRP A 350 -4.40 -0.75 10.19
N ARG A 351 -3.37 -1.58 10.28
CA ARG A 351 -3.36 -2.93 9.71
C ARG A 351 -2.78 -3.91 10.71
N GLY A 352 -3.61 -4.82 11.20
CA GLY A 352 -3.20 -5.89 12.11
C GLY A 352 -2.76 -7.14 11.35
N LEU A 353 -1.66 -7.74 11.75
CA LEU A 353 -1.13 -8.95 11.14
C LEU A 353 -1.51 -10.15 12.01
N TYR A 354 -2.13 -11.18 11.45
CA TYR A 354 -2.59 -12.36 12.19
C TYR A 354 -2.25 -13.68 11.49
N CYS A 355 -2.11 -14.78 12.23
CA CYS A 355 -1.84 -16.12 11.69
C CYS A 355 -2.93 -17.15 11.99
N LEU A 356 -3.77 -16.93 13.01
CA LEU A 356 -4.91 -17.80 13.33
C LEU A 356 -6.21 -17.29 12.72
N ASP A 357 -7.00 -18.17 12.12
CA ASP A 357 -8.32 -17.79 11.59
C ASP A 357 -9.26 -17.31 12.71
N PRO A 358 -10.08 -16.28 12.46
CA PRO A 358 -11.01 -15.77 13.45
C PRO A 358 -12.04 -16.83 13.82
N VAL A 359 -12.26 -17.03 15.12
CA VAL A 359 -13.36 -17.82 15.67
C VAL A 359 -14.30 -16.87 16.41
N PRO A 360 -15.61 -16.84 16.11
CA PRO A 360 -16.55 -15.93 16.75
C PRO A 360 -16.42 -15.94 18.29
N PRO A 361 -16.40 -14.77 18.95
CA PRO A 361 -16.73 -13.45 18.39
C PRO A 361 -15.55 -12.70 17.74
N ALA A 362 -14.37 -13.33 17.60
CA ALA A 362 -13.26 -12.70 16.89
C ALA A 362 -13.56 -12.51 15.39
N ILE A 363 -13.02 -11.44 14.82
CA ILE A 363 -13.15 -11.05 13.41
C ILE A 363 -11.76 -10.78 12.81
N SER A 364 -11.66 -10.60 11.50
CA SER A 364 -10.40 -10.28 10.79
C SER A 364 -10.43 -8.90 10.13
N LEU A 365 -11.28 -8.00 10.61
CA LEU A 365 -11.42 -6.66 10.05
C LEU A 365 -10.08 -5.91 10.09
N ARG A 366 -9.72 -5.26 8.97
CA ARG A 366 -8.43 -4.54 8.77
C ARG A 366 -7.20 -5.41 9.07
N GLY A 367 -7.38 -6.73 9.03
CA GLY A 367 -6.34 -7.71 9.25
C GLY A 367 -5.72 -8.19 7.95
N VAL A 368 -4.44 -8.53 7.99
CA VAL A 368 -3.76 -9.31 6.94
C VAL A 368 -3.33 -10.62 7.54
N LYS A 369 -3.82 -11.72 6.96
CA LYS A 369 -3.37 -13.07 7.35
C LYS A 369 -1.96 -13.30 6.81
N VAL A 370 -1.07 -13.80 7.66
CA VAL A 370 0.32 -14.12 7.33
C VAL A 370 0.68 -15.50 7.87
N GLU A 371 1.71 -16.13 7.29
CA GLU A 371 2.20 -17.42 7.78
C GLU A 371 2.87 -17.28 9.18
N PRO A 372 2.62 -18.18 10.13
CA PRO A 372 3.32 -18.17 11.41
C PRO A 372 4.81 -18.53 11.23
N ASP A 373 5.65 -18.04 12.14
CA ASP A 373 7.08 -18.35 12.25
C ASP A 373 7.94 -18.07 11.01
N ARG A 374 7.45 -17.24 10.08
CA ARG A 374 8.15 -16.84 8.86
C ARG A 374 8.22 -15.33 8.70
N TRP A 375 9.40 -14.84 8.34
CA TRP A 375 9.59 -13.45 7.92
C TRP A 375 8.85 -13.20 6.61
N GLN A 376 7.95 -12.23 6.62
CA GLN A 376 7.16 -11.82 5.47
C GLN A 376 7.17 -10.30 5.34
N THR A 377 7.41 -9.83 4.12
CA THR A 377 7.22 -8.44 3.75
C THR A 377 5.74 -8.21 3.45
N VAL A 378 5.16 -7.20 4.10
CA VAL A 378 3.84 -6.64 3.80
C VAL A 378 4.01 -5.20 3.33
N SER A 379 3.12 -4.72 2.49
CA SER A 379 3.17 -3.34 2.00
C SER A 379 1.77 -2.79 1.72
N PHE A 380 1.62 -1.48 1.91
CA PHE A 380 0.35 -0.78 1.78
C PHE A 380 0.58 0.58 1.13
N GLU A 381 -0.20 0.87 0.07
CA GLU A 381 -0.21 2.17 -0.60
C GLU A 381 -1.20 3.10 0.12
N LEU A 382 -0.69 4.13 0.79
CA LEU A 382 -1.52 5.06 1.58
C LEU A 382 -2.25 6.08 0.71
N MET A 383 -1.80 6.33 -0.52
CA MET A 383 -2.52 7.22 -1.45
C MET A 383 -3.80 6.57 -2.03
N GLU A 384 -4.06 5.29 -1.70
CA GLU A 384 -5.35 4.62 -1.94
C GLU A 384 -6.41 4.93 -0.88
N LEU A 385 -6.02 5.53 0.26
CA LEU A 385 -6.98 5.90 1.28
C LEU A 385 -7.95 6.96 0.75
N ASP A 386 -9.21 6.81 1.14
CA ASP A 386 -10.26 7.78 0.87
C ASP A 386 -10.84 8.27 2.20
N PRO A 387 -10.58 9.52 2.60
CA PRO A 387 -9.81 10.52 1.87
C PRO A 387 -8.28 10.32 1.89
N LYS A 388 -7.59 10.91 0.91
CA LYS A 388 -6.13 10.76 0.74
C LYS A 388 -5.33 11.49 1.82
N PRO A 389 -4.18 10.95 2.25
CA PRO A 389 -3.29 11.67 3.15
C PRO A 389 -2.69 12.91 2.50
N LYS A 390 -2.65 13.99 3.28
CA LYS A 390 -1.99 15.25 2.93
C LYS A 390 -0.73 15.47 3.77
N VAL A 391 -0.80 15.21 5.07
CA VAL A 391 0.33 15.34 6.00
C VAL A 391 0.46 14.07 6.83
N ILE A 392 1.64 13.46 6.87
CA ILE A 392 1.92 12.34 7.78
C ILE A 392 2.52 12.87 9.07
N HIS A 393 1.86 12.65 10.20
CA HIS A 393 2.33 13.08 11.51
C HIS A 393 3.18 12.00 12.19
N TYR A 394 2.69 10.76 12.19
CA TYR A 394 3.35 9.63 12.84
C TYR A 394 3.21 8.36 12.04
N ILE A 395 4.21 7.50 12.15
CA ILE A 395 4.14 6.10 11.76
C ILE A 395 4.64 5.24 12.92
N GLY A 396 4.07 4.06 13.10
CA GLY A 396 4.49 3.18 14.16
C GLY A 396 4.04 1.74 13.99
N VAL A 397 4.46 0.95 14.96
CA VAL A 397 4.13 -0.47 15.10
C VAL A 397 3.88 -0.77 16.57
N HIS A 398 2.83 -1.53 16.86
CA HIS A 398 2.54 -2.00 18.23
C HIS A 398 2.00 -3.42 18.25
N GLY A 399 2.04 -4.05 19.42
CA GLY A 399 1.24 -5.22 19.76
C GLY A 399 -0.03 -4.77 20.48
N ALA A 400 -1.14 -5.48 20.23
CA ALA A 400 -2.44 -5.14 20.80
C ALA A 400 -3.31 -6.39 21.11
N GLY A 401 -4.02 -6.30 22.24
CA GLY A 401 -5.03 -7.28 22.67
C GLY A 401 -4.51 -8.31 23.66
N ARG A 402 -5.32 -9.35 23.88
CA ARG A 402 -5.12 -10.33 24.94
C ARG A 402 -3.98 -11.30 24.65
N ALA A 403 -3.03 -11.38 25.59
CA ALA A 403 -1.90 -12.29 25.57
C ALA A 403 -2.31 -13.79 25.53
N PRO A 404 -1.42 -14.70 25.08
CA PRO A 404 -0.13 -14.42 24.44
C PRO A 404 -0.29 -13.99 22.98
N ARG A 405 0.42 -12.91 22.63
CA ARG A 405 0.45 -12.31 21.31
C ARG A 405 1.85 -11.73 21.10
N ASP A 406 2.65 -12.47 20.35
CA ASP A 406 4.05 -12.14 20.14
C ASP A 406 4.35 -12.06 18.66
N GLY A 407 5.14 -11.05 18.30
CA GLY A 407 5.66 -10.91 16.96
C GLY A 407 6.96 -10.11 16.95
N ALA A 408 7.60 -10.09 15.80
CA ALA A 408 8.81 -9.34 15.56
C ALA A 408 8.68 -8.53 14.28
N ILE A 409 9.35 -7.39 14.25
CA ILE A 409 9.48 -6.52 13.11
C ILE A 409 10.94 -6.11 12.95
N ARG A 410 11.48 -6.23 11.74
CA ARG A 410 12.89 -5.90 11.44
C ARG A 410 13.06 -4.74 10.48
N LEU A 411 11.98 -4.34 9.82
CA LEU A 411 11.92 -3.21 8.92
C LEU A 411 10.54 -2.55 9.06
N LEU A 412 10.51 -1.23 9.19
CA LEU A 412 9.34 -0.39 8.96
C LEU A 412 9.79 0.84 8.17
N SER A 413 9.37 0.90 6.91
CA SER A 413 9.73 1.95 5.94
C SER A 413 8.47 2.70 5.53
N LEU A 414 8.61 4.00 5.29
CA LEU A 414 7.59 4.85 4.67
C LEU A 414 8.26 5.61 3.54
N LYS A 415 7.99 5.20 2.30
CA LYS A 415 8.60 5.83 1.14
C LYS A 415 7.57 6.65 0.38
N SER A 416 7.88 7.93 0.21
CA SER A 416 7.07 8.85 -0.59
C SER A 416 7.69 9.07 -1.96
N ARG A 417 6.83 9.31 -2.96
CA ARG A 417 7.21 9.69 -4.32
C ARG A 417 6.30 10.76 -4.86
#